data_AF-A0AAE9EGT6-F1
#
_entry.id   AF-A0AAE9EGT6-F1
#
_cell.length_a   1.000
_cell.length_b   1.000
_cell.length_c   1.000
_cell.angle_alpha   90.00
_cell.angle_beta   90.00
_cell.angle_gamma   90.00
#
_symmetry.space_group_name_H-M   'P 1'
#
loop_
_entity.id
_entity.type
_entity.pdbx_description
1 polymer ?
#
loop_
_entity_poly.entity_id
_entity_poly.type
_entity_poly.pdbx_seq_one_letter_code
_entity_poly.pdbx_strand_id
1 'polypeptide(L)'
;MTQTKKTANRCNEYLTEEWTALPKAAAITVGGMAGFVLGLKRGPVGRLMTTTIGLATMAAFCYPIETVDVAKTGRAHAEQTWHSFQESPTPVTSIKTNLSPPK
;
A
#
# COMPACT_ATOMS: atom_id res chain seq x y z
N MET A 1 8.17 27.09 -35.63
CA MET A 1 7.79 25.82 -34.96
C MET A 1 9.00 24.95 -34.57
N THR A 2 10.19 25.53 -34.36
CA THR A 2 11.44 24.77 -34.10
C THR A 2 11.88 24.77 -32.64
N GLN A 3 11.41 25.71 -31.82
CA GLN A 3 11.79 25.79 -30.39
C GLN A 3 11.09 24.74 -29.53
N THR A 4 9.80 24.49 -29.72
CA THR A 4 9.04 23.51 -28.92
C THR A 4 9.54 22.08 -29.08
N LYS A 5 9.99 21.69 -30.29
CA LYS A 5 10.57 20.36 -30.54
C LYS A 5 11.94 20.18 -29.86
N LYS A 6 12.72 21.26 -29.74
CA LYS A 6 14.04 21.25 -29.10
C LYS A 6 13.93 21.18 -27.57
N THR A 7 12.97 21.91 -27.00
CA THR A 7 12.62 21.80 -25.58
C THR A 7 12.03 20.43 -25.26
N ALA A 8 11.17 19.89 -26.13
CA ALA A 8 10.60 18.56 -25.96
C ALA A 8 11.67 17.45 -26.02
N ASN A 9 12.65 17.55 -26.93
CA ASN A 9 13.72 16.55 -27.03
C ASN A 9 14.67 16.59 -25.82
N ARG A 10 15.01 17.80 -25.35
CA ARG A 10 15.74 18.00 -24.09
C ARG A 10 14.97 17.41 -22.90
N CYS A 11 13.67 17.71 -22.77
CA CYS A 11 12.83 17.10 -21.74
C CYS A 11 12.79 15.57 -21.85
N ASN A 12 12.80 15.01 -23.05
CA ASN A 12 12.77 13.55 -23.25
C ASN A 12 14.05 12.88 -22.74
N GLU A 13 15.24 13.41 -23.09
CA GLU A 13 16.53 12.96 -22.55
C GLU A 13 16.57 13.03 -21.02
N TYR A 14 16.09 14.13 -20.43
CA TYR A 14 15.99 14.27 -18.96
C TYR A 14 14.96 13.31 -18.32
N LEU A 15 13.89 12.96 -19.02
CA LEU A 15 12.86 12.03 -18.52
C LEU A 15 13.35 10.57 -18.53
N THR A 16 14.23 10.20 -19.46
CA THR A 16 14.73 8.83 -19.60
C THR A 16 15.81 8.45 -18.60
N GLU A 17 16.62 9.40 -18.11
CA GLU A 17 17.83 9.07 -17.34
C GLU A 17 17.69 9.19 -15.82
N GLU A 18 16.70 9.94 -15.29
CA GLU A 18 16.52 10.15 -13.83
C GLU A 18 15.08 10.02 -13.29
N TRP A 19 14.06 9.86 -14.16
CA TRP A 19 12.67 10.18 -13.79
C TRP A 19 11.65 9.03 -13.91
N THR A 20 12.03 7.76 -13.75
CA THR A 20 10.99 6.73 -13.51
C THR A 20 10.60 6.66 -12.03
N ALA A 21 11.52 6.91 -11.11
CA ALA A 21 11.26 6.88 -9.67
C ALA A 21 10.72 8.22 -9.13
N LEU A 22 11.27 9.36 -9.57
CA LEU A 22 10.91 10.68 -9.05
C LEU A 22 9.44 11.09 -9.28
N PRO A 23 8.83 10.94 -10.48
CA PRO A 23 7.44 11.32 -10.69
C PRO A 23 6.47 10.29 -10.10
N LYS A 24 6.86 9.01 -10.00
CA LYS A 24 6.08 7.98 -9.28
C LYS A 24 6.05 8.28 -7.78
N ALA A 25 7.19 8.60 -7.18
CA ALA A 25 7.28 9.01 -5.78
C ALA A 25 6.53 10.33 -5.53
N ALA A 26 6.62 11.29 -6.45
CA ALA A 26 5.85 12.53 -6.37
C ALA A 26 4.33 12.27 -6.43
N ALA A 27 3.86 11.42 -7.35
CA ALA A 27 2.43 11.07 -7.45
C ALA A 27 1.93 10.39 -6.18
N ILE A 28 2.71 9.46 -5.62
CA ILE A 28 2.37 8.76 -4.36
C ILE A 28 2.30 9.75 -3.20
N THR A 29 3.29 10.63 -3.05
CA THR A 29 3.31 11.61 -1.96
C THR A 29 2.16 12.61 -2.04
N VAL A 30 1.79 13.07 -3.25
CA VAL A 30 0.60 13.91 -3.47
C VAL A 30 -0.68 13.17 -3.12
N GLY A 31 -0.84 11.90 -3.55
CA GLY A 31 -1.99 11.07 -3.18
C GLY A 31 -2.10 10.81 -1.68
N GLY A 32 -0.97 10.57 -1.01
CA GLY A 32 -0.90 10.40 0.43
C GLY A 32 -1.25 11.66 1.20
N MET A 33 -0.72 12.83 0.79
CA MET A 33 -1.09 14.11 1.38
C MET A 33 -2.57 14.43 1.15
N ALA A 34 -3.11 14.17 -0.03
CA ALA A 34 -4.55 14.36 -0.31
C ALA A 34 -5.42 13.47 0.60
N GLY A 35 -5.08 12.19 0.73
CA GLY A 35 -5.77 11.26 1.64
C GLY A 35 -5.63 11.64 3.12
N PHE A 36 -4.49 12.19 3.51
CA PHE A 36 -4.25 12.68 4.86
C PHE A 36 -5.08 13.91 5.22
N VAL A 37 -5.15 14.90 4.32
CA VAL A 37 -5.98 16.10 4.49
C VAL A 37 -7.46 15.73 4.60
N LEU A 38 -7.93 14.79 3.78
CA LEU A 38 -9.30 14.27 3.88
C LEU A 38 -9.57 13.50 5.19
N GLY A 39 -8.54 12.85 5.73
CA GLY A 39 -8.62 12.06 6.97
C GLY A 39 -8.63 12.87 8.27
N LEU A 40 -8.13 14.11 8.25
CA LEU A 40 -8.07 15.00 9.42
C LEU A 40 -9.43 15.19 10.10
N LYS A 41 -10.53 15.10 9.36
CA LYS A 41 -11.89 15.27 9.88
C LYS A 41 -12.45 14.05 10.62
N ARG A 42 -11.80 12.87 10.52
CA ARG A 42 -12.34 11.57 10.96
C ARG A 42 -11.55 10.91 12.10
N GLY A 43 -10.69 11.68 12.79
CA GLY A 43 -9.87 11.21 13.92
C GLY A 43 -8.59 10.46 13.50
N PRO A 44 -7.76 10.00 14.46
CA PRO A 44 -6.44 9.42 14.18
C PRO A 44 -6.51 8.11 13.38
N VAL A 45 -7.49 7.24 13.66
CA VAL A 45 -7.69 5.99 12.92
C VAL A 45 -8.19 6.26 11.50
N GLY A 46 -9.15 7.17 11.34
CA GLY A 46 -9.65 7.59 10.03
C GLY A 46 -8.55 8.17 9.15
N ARG A 47 -7.65 8.95 9.75
CA ARG A 47 -6.48 9.53 9.07
C ARG A 47 -5.48 8.49 8.59
N LEU A 48 -5.17 7.48 9.41
CA LEU A 48 -4.28 6.38 8.97
C LEU A 48 -4.89 5.59 7.81
N MET A 49 -6.18 5.30 7.87
CA MET A 49 -6.88 4.56 6.81
C MET A 49 -6.94 5.36 5.49
N THR A 50 -7.31 6.65 5.54
CA THR A 50 -7.42 7.44 4.30
C THR A 50 -6.06 7.76 3.68
N THR A 51 -5.00 7.95 4.49
CA THR A 51 -3.64 8.12 3.98
C THR A 51 -3.10 6.84 3.36
N THR A 52 -3.27 5.68 4.02
CA THR A 52 -2.83 4.39 3.45
C THR A 52 -3.56 4.06 2.16
N ILE A 53 -4.87 4.30 2.08
CA ILE A 53 -5.64 4.14 0.84
C ILE A 53 -5.16 5.11 -0.25
N GLY A 54 -4.90 6.39 0.09
CA GLY A 54 -4.39 7.38 -0.87
C GLY A 54 -3.00 7.03 -1.41
N LEU A 55 -2.11 6.54 -0.55
CA LEU A 55 -0.79 6.04 -0.94
C LEU A 55 -0.91 4.77 -1.80
N ALA A 56 -1.73 3.81 -1.36
CA ALA A 56 -1.90 2.52 -2.05
C ALA A 56 -2.53 2.67 -3.43
N THR A 57 -3.54 3.54 -3.57
CA THR A 57 -4.19 3.80 -4.87
C THR A 57 -3.24 4.42 -5.88
N MET A 58 -2.44 5.42 -5.48
CA MET A 58 -1.42 6.00 -6.36
C MET A 58 -0.26 5.05 -6.64
N ALA A 59 0.15 4.24 -5.66
CA ALA A 59 1.19 3.23 -5.85
C ALA A 59 0.76 2.13 -6.82
N ALA A 60 -0.49 1.66 -6.71
CA ALA A 60 -1.06 0.68 -7.64
C ALA A 60 -1.14 1.20 -9.07
N PHE A 61 -1.49 2.49 -9.23
CA PHE A 61 -1.55 3.10 -10.55
C PHE A 61 -0.15 3.32 -11.17
N CYS A 62 0.85 3.63 -10.34
CA CYS A 62 2.24 3.83 -10.79
C CYS A 62 3.03 2.53 -11.02
N TYR A 63 2.62 1.41 -10.42
CA TYR A 63 3.27 0.10 -10.51
C TYR A 63 2.27 -1.02 -10.82
N PRO A 64 1.54 -0.96 -11.95
CA PRO A 64 0.48 -1.92 -12.26
C PRO A 64 1.02 -3.34 -12.45
N ILE A 65 2.24 -3.50 -12.98
CA ILE A 65 2.81 -4.81 -13.32
C ILE A 65 3.33 -5.53 -12.08
N GLU A 66 3.94 -4.79 -11.15
CA GLU A 66 4.43 -5.34 -9.89
C GLU A 66 3.26 -5.63 -8.94
N THR A 67 2.25 -4.75 -8.90
CA THR A 67 1.08 -4.95 -8.04
C THR A 67 0.24 -6.16 -8.44
N VAL A 68 0.11 -6.49 -9.72
CA VAL A 68 -0.60 -7.73 -10.12
C VAL A 68 0.16 -8.98 -9.70
N ASP A 69 1.49 -8.95 -9.70
CA ASP A 69 2.31 -10.10 -9.30
C ASP A 69 2.24 -10.33 -7.77
N VAL A 70 2.36 -9.24 -7.02
CA VAL A 70 2.15 -9.26 -5.56
C VAL A 70 0.71 -9.67 -5.21
N ALA A 71 -0.29 -9.21 -5.96
CA ALA A 71 -1.68 -9.58 -5.72
C ALA A 71 -1.94 -11.07 -5.97
N LYS A 72 -1.36 -11.66 -7.01
CA LYS A 72 -1.46 -13.09 -7.30
C LYS A 72 -0.79 -13.92 -6.20
N THR A 73 0.44 -13.55 -5.83
CA THR A 73 1.20 -14.21 -4.77
C THR A 73 0.49 -14.10 -3.42
N GLY A 74 -0.04 -12.91 -3.12
CA GLY A 74 -0.81 -12.66 -1.91
C GLY A 74 -2.09 -13.47 -1.84
N ARG A 75 -2.82 -13.64 -2.95
CA ARG A 75 -4.00 -14.54 -2.99
C ARG A 75 -3.62 -15.99 -2.72
N ALA A 76 -2.56 -16.49 -3.36
CA ALA A 76 -2.11 -17.86 -3.14
C ALA A 76 -1.76 -18.13 -1.66
N HIS A 77 -1.04 -17.22 -1.02
CA HIS A 77 -0.74 -17.33 0.41
C HIS A 77 -1.96 -17.13 1.33
N ALA A 78 -2.89 -16.25 0.94
CA ALA A 78 -4.13 -16.05 1.69
C ALA A 78 -4.99 -17.31 1.66
N GLU A 79 -5.11 -17.98 0.51
CA GLU A 79 -5.82 -19.25 0.38
C GLU A 79 -5.15 -20.34 1.22
N GLN A 80 -3.82 -20.48 1.14
CA GLN A 80 -3.07 -21.43 1.98
C GLN A 80 -3.31 -21.18 3.49
N THR A 81 -3.24 -19.93 3.91
CA THR A 81 -3.45 -19.55 5.32
C THR A 81 -4.90 -19.83 5.74
N TRP A 82 -5.87 -19.58 4.85
CA TRP A 82 -7.29 -19.86 5.07
C TRP A 82 -7.56 -21.36 5.22
N HIS A 83 -6.93 -22.20 4.41
CA HIS A 83 -7.01 -23.66 4.54
C HIS A 83 -6.40 -24.13 5.86
N SER A 84 -5.22 -23.61 6.24
CA SER A 84 -4.60 -23.90 7.54
C SER A 84 -5.47 -23.49 8.73
N PHE A 85 -6.25 -22.40 8.62
CA PHE A 85 -7.22 -22.02 9.65
C PHE A 85 -8.39 -23.00 9.75
N GLN A 86 -8.89 -23.50 8.62
CA GLN A 86 -9.96 -24.51 8.61
C GLN A 86 -9.49 -25.86 9.16
N GLU A 87 -8.24 -26.23 8.89
CA GLU A 87 -7.63 -27.48 9.37
C GLU A 87 -7.15 -27.40 10.82
N SER A 88 -7.04 -26.20 11.40
CA SER A 88 -6.63 -26.06 12.79
C SER A 88 -7.66 -26.76 13.70
N PRO A 89 -7.27 -27.84 14.41
CA PRO A 89 -8.17 -28.48 15.35
C PRO A 89 -8.61 -27.43 16.38
N THR A 90 -9.91 -27.41 16.71
CA THR A 90 -10.46 -26.50 17.72
C THR A 90 -9.53 -26.46 18.93
N PRO A 91 -9.14 -25.27 19.45
CA PRO A 91 -8.39 -25.22 20.68
C PRO A 91 -9.23 -25.93 21.74
N VAL A 92 -8.78 -27.10 22.18
CA VAL A 92 -9.22 -27.69 23.44
C VAL A 92 -9.14 -26.56 24.45
N THR A 93 -10.31 -26.18 24.97
CA THR A 93 -10.53 -25.11 25.92
C THR A 93 -9.31 -24.94 26.80
N SER A 94 -8.52 -23.89 26.54
CA SER A 94 -7.45 -23.48 27.45
C SER A 94 -8.09 -23.40 28.82
N ILE A 95 -7.70 -24.34 29.68
CA ILE A 95 -8.08 -24.37 31.08
C ILE A 95 -7.86 -22.95 31.58
N LYS A 96 -8.91 -22.33 32.14
CA LYS A 96 -8.80 -21.07 32.87
C LYS A 96 -7.80 -21.30 34.01
N THR A 97 -6.51 -21.07 33.76
CA THR A 97 -5.50 -21.04 34.79
C THR A 97 -5.83 -19.81 35.63
N ASN A 98 -6.64 -20.03 36.67
CA ASN A 98 -6.90 -19.08 37.72
C ASN A 98 -5.58 -18.84 38.45
N LEU A 99 -4.74 -17.95 37.94
CA LEU A 99 -3.72 -17.30 38.76
C LEU A 99 -4.42 -16.27 39.65
N SER A 100 -5.08 -16.78 40.69
CA SER A 100 -5.38 -15.98 41.88
C SER A 100 -4.20 -16.16 42.84
N PRO A 101 -3.46 -15.11 43.22
CA PRO A 101 -2.39 -15.22 44.19
C PRO A 101 -2.94 -15.55 45.60
N PRO A 102 -2.29 -16.46 46.37
CA PRO A 102 -2.65 -16.69 47.77
C PRO A 102 -2.26 -15.49 48.64
N LYS A 103 -3.02 -15.36 49.74
CA LYS A 103 -3.05 -14.27 50.71
C LYS A 103 -1.76 -14.14 51.53
#